data_AF-A0A533V194-F1
#
_entry.id   AF-A0A533V194-F1
#
_cell.length_a   1.000
_cell.length_b   1.000
_cell.length_c   1.000
_cell.angle_alpha   90.00
_cell.angle_beta   90.00
_cell.angle_gamma   90.00
#
_symmetry.space_group_name_H-M   'P 1'
#
loop_
_entity.id
_entity.type
_entity.pdbx_description
1 polymer ?
#
loop_
_entity_poly.entity_id
_entity_poly.type
_entity_poly.pdbx_seq_one_letter_code
_entity_poly.pdbx_strand_id
1 'polypeptide(L)'
;MTYTSSTDALRHLMRSQEKRAYIVKISPKDNTLSNGVEYCYVGIKCKDGTNYSVQAYGKEAIGLHEEATMIATRPIIPVSPTI
;
A
#
# COMPACT_ATOMS: atom_id res chain seq x y z
N MET A 1 7.54 7.15 -15.33
CA MET A 1 7.76 5.97 -14.47
C MET A 1 6.58 5.05 -14.70
N THR A 2 6.80 3.85 -15.22
CA THR A 2 5.75 2.90 -15.58
C THR A 2 5.74 1.80 -14.53
N TYR A 3 4.61 1.60 -13.86
CA TYR A 3 4.47 0.53 -12.87
C TYR A 3 3.81 -0.68 -13.53
N THR A 4 4.33 -1.87 -13.24
CA THR A 4 3.85 -3.14 -13.81
C THR A 4 2.61 -3.68 -13.10
N SER A 5 2.35 -3.22 -11.87
CA SER A 5 1.15 -3.50 -11.09
C SER A 5 0.94 -2.47 -9.98
N SER A 6 -0.25 -2.44 -9.42
CA SER A 6 -0.60 -1.74 -8.18
C SER A 6 0.25 -2.19 -6.99
N THR A 7 0.59 -3.47 -6.89
CA THR A 7 1.49 -3.97 -5.84
C THR A 7 2.90 -3.40 -6.00
N ASP A 8 3.39 -3.25 -7.23
CA ASP A 8 4.70 -2.65 -7.51
C ASP A 8 4.70 -1.15 -7.23
N ALA A 9 3.62 -0.45 -7.59
CA ALA A 9 3.44 0.96 -7.23
C ALA A 9 3.44 1.16 -5.70
N LEU A 10 2.71 0.31 -4.96
CA LEU A 10 2.69 0.34 -3.50
C LEU A 10 4.09 0.09 -2.92
N ARG A 11 4.79 -0.96 -3.36
CA ARG A 11 6.16 -1.27 -2.89
C ARG A 11 7.12 -0.12 -3.17
N HIS A 12 7.01 0.52 -4.33
CA HIS A 12 7.86 1.65 -4.69
C HIS A 12 7.60 2.85 -3.76
N LEU A 13 6.34 3.17 -3.48
CA LEU A 13 5.97 4.23 -2.54
C LEU A 13 6.49 3.94 -1.13
N MET A 14 6.38 2.68 -0.67
CA MET A 14 6.81 2.28 0.68
C MET A 14 8.34 2.19 0.85
N ARG A 15 9.09 1.91 -0.23
CA ARG A 15 10.56 1.85 -0.20
C ARG A 15 11.25 3.22 -0.27
N SER A 16 10.52 4.27 -0.64
CA SER A 16 11.08 5.62 -0.75
C SER A 16 11.43 6.17 0.63
N GLN A 17 12.72 6.08 1.00
CA GLN A 17 13.23 6.58 2.28
C GLN A 17 13.10 8.10 2.41
N GLU A 18 13.20 8.83 1.28
CA GLU A 18 13.03 10.29 1.24
C GLU A 18 11.62 10.70 1.68
N LYS A 19 10.60 10.01 1.17
CA LYS A 19 9.20 10.34 1.45
C LYS A 19 8.74 9.89 2.84
N ARG A 20 9.42 8.90 3.44
CA ARG A 20 9.02 8.24 4.70
C ARG A 20 7.52 7.96 4.70
N ALA A 21 7.06 7.27 3.66
CA ALA A 21 5.66 6.98 3.44
C ALA A 21 5.16 5.90 4.40
N TYR A 22 3.91 6.01 4.83
CA TYR A 22 3.23 5.00 5.64
C TYR A 22 1.76 4.88 5.21
N ILE A 23 1.23 3.67 5.37
CA ILE A 23 -0.17 3.37 5.07
C ILE A 23 -1.04 3.95 6.18
N VAL A 24 -2.07 4.71 5.80
CA VAL A 24 -3.04 5.31 6.72
C VAL A 24 -4.41 4.65 6.64
N LYS A 25 -4.71 3.99 5.52
CA LYS A 25 -6.00 3.33 5.29
C LYS A 25 -5.85 2.20 4.29
N ILE A 26 -6.51 1.08 4.57
CA ILE A 26 -6.72 -0.02 3.63
C ILE A 26 -8.24 -0.21 3.60
N SER A 27 -8.83 -0.39 2.42
CA SER A 27 -10.22 -0.82 2.30
C SER A 27 -10.43 -2.17 3.00
N PRO A 28 -11.67 -2.51 3.43
CA PRO A 28 -11.95 -3.83 3.97
C PRO A 28 -11.52 -4.96 3.02
N LYS A 29 -11.22 -6.12 3.60
CA LYS A 29 -11.03 -7.35 2.83
C LYS A 29 -12.33 -7.69 2.09
N ASP A 30 -12.21 -8.23 0.88
CA ASP A 30 -13.33 -8.65 0.03
C ASP A 30 -14.30 -7.51 -0.33
N ASN A 31 -13.80 -6.27 -0.29
CA ASN A 31 -14.55 -5.09 -0.66
C ASN A 31 -14.90 -5.13 -2.16
N THR A 32 -16.18 -4.92 -2.48
CA THR A 32 -16.72 -4.97 -3.84
C THR A 32 -17.48 -3.70 -4.15
N LEU A 33 -17.45 -3.30 -5.43
CA LEU A 33 -18.28 -2.23 -5.95
C LEU A 33 -19.72 -2.71 -6.13
N SER A 34 -20.66 -1.78 -6.37
CA SER A 34 -22.08 -2.09 -6.59
C SER A 34 -22.35 -3.02 -7.78
N ASN A 35 -21.40 -3.13 -8.71
CA ASN A 35 -21.45 -4.04 -9.85
C ASN A 35 -20.79 -5.40 -9.58
N GLY A 36 -20.38 -5.69 -8.34
CA GLY A 36 -19.76 -6.95 -7.92
C GLY A 36 -18.26 -7.06 -8.19
N VAL A 37 -17.62 -6.03 -8.78
CA VAL A 37 -16.17 -6.05 -9.04
C VAL A 37 -15.39 -5.84 -7.74
N GLU A 38 -14.42 -6.70 -7.46
CA GLU A 38 -13.52 -6.54 -6.31
C GLU A 38 -12.74 -5.23 -6.43
N TYR A 39 -12.54 -4.56 -5.30
CA TYR A 39 -11.90 -3.26 -5.27
C TYR A 39 -11.08 -3.09 -4.01
N CYS A 40 -9.83 -2.65 -4.19
CA CYS A 40 -8.94 -2.31 -3.10
C CYS A 40 -8.49 -0.86 -3.21
N TYR A 41 -8.56 -0.16 -2.08
CA TYR A 41 -8.01 1.18 -1.89
C TYR A 41 -6.94 1.14 -0.81
N VAL A 42 -5.78 1.73 -1.09
CA VAL A 42 -4.71 1.93 -0.12
C VAL A 42 -4.36 3.40 -0.07
N GLY A 43 -4.66 4.05 1.05
CA GLY A 43 -4.30 5.43 1.34
C GLY A 43 -2.93 5.50 1.99
N ILE A 44 -2.07 6.38 1.48
CA ILE A 44 -0.67 6.53 1.88
C ILE A 44 -0.40 7.98 2.21
N LYS A 45 0.31 8.24 3.31
CA LYS A 45 0.76 9.57 3.69
C LYS A 45 2.29 9.59 3.79
N CYS A 46 2.89 10.66 3.28
CA CYS A 46 4.32 10.93 3.38
C CYS A 46 4.59 11.99 4.46
N LYS A 47 5.81 11.99 5.01
CA LYS A 47 6.19 12.94 6.07
C LYS A 47 6.23 14.39 5.56
N ASP A 48 6.46 14.58 4.27
CA ASP A 48 6.41 15.89 3.59
C ASP A 48 4.98 16.45 3.44
N GLY A 49 3.95 15.70 3.88
CA GLY A 49 2.55 16.10 3.80
C GLY A 49 1.84 15.63 2.53
N THR A 50 2.55 15.05 1.57
CA THR A 50 1.96 14.52 0.34
C THR A 50 1.16 13.25 0.62
N ASN A 51 -0.05 13.18 0.06
CA ASN A 51 -0.90 12.00 0.14
C ASN A 51 -0.94 11.30 -1.21
N TYR A 52 -0.85 9.97 -1.19
CA TYR A 52 -0.99 9.11 -2.36
C TYR A 52 -2.10 8.11 -2.12
N SER A 53 -2.66 7.58 -3.21
CA SER A 53 -3.54 6.43 -3.17
C SER A 53 -3.15 5.44 -4.24
N VAL A 54 -3.12 4.16 -3.90
CA VAL A 54 -3.04 3.06 -4.87
C VAL A 54 -4.39 2.37 -4.87
N GLN A 55 -4.91 2.12 -6.07
CA GLN A 55 -6.21 1.49 -6.28
C GLN A 55 -6.07 0.37 -7.29
N ALA A 56 -6.80 -0.71 -7.07
CA ALA A 56 -6.85 -1.84 -7.97
C ALA A 56 -8.26 -2.47 -7.99
N TYR A 57 -8.56 -3.16 -9.08
CA TYR A 57 -9.86 -3.77 -9.35
C TYR A 57 -9.72 -5.25 -9.75
N GLY A 58 -10.76 -6.04 -9.53
CA GLY A 58 -10.78 -7.46 -9.85
C GLY A 58 -9.67 -8.23 -9.13
N LYS A 59 -9.03 -9.19 -9.81
CA LYS A 59 -7.97 -10.03 -9.23
C LYS A 59 -6.80 -9.23 -8.65
N GLU A 60 -6.51 -8.06 -9.22
CA GLU A 60 -5.43 -7.20 -8.76
C GLU A 60 -5.76 -6.55 -7.40
N ALA A 61 -7.04 -6.29 -7.11
CA ALA A 61 -7.48 -5.76 -5.82
C ALA A 61 -7.11 -6.68 -4.66
N ILE A 62 -7.21 -8.00 -4.85
CA ILE A 62 -6.88 -9.00 -3.83
C ILE A 62 -5.38 -8.91 -3.51
N GLY A 63 -4.52 -8.92 -4.53
CA GLY A 63 -3.08 -8.82 -4.35
C GLY A 63 -2.64 -7.49 -3.71
N LEU A 64 -3.28 -6.38 -4.09
CA LEU A 64 -3.02 -5.08 -3.46
C LEU A 64 -3.38 -5.08 -1.97
N HIS A 65 -4.53 -5.66 -1.61
CA HIS A 65 -4.98 -5.74 -0.22
C HIS A 65 -4.03 -6.59 0.64
N GLU A 66 -3.63 -7.75 0.14
CA GLU A 66 -2.70 -8.66 0.82
C GLU A 66 -1.34 -7.99 1.05
N GLU A 67 -0.76 -7.38 0.01
CA GLU A 67 0.52 -6.67 0.13
C GLU A 67 0.44 -5.49 1.11
N ALA A 68 -0.62 -4.67 1.02
CA ALA A 68 -0.82 -3.55 1.93
C ALA A 68 -0.97 -4.00 3.37
N THR A 69 -1.72 -5.08 3.61
CA THR A 69 -1.90 -5.67 4.94
C THR A 69 -0.56 -6.15 5.49
N MET A 70 0.21 -6.91 4.70
CA MET A 70 1.55 -7.38 5.11
C MET A 70 2.48 -6.22 5.47
N ILE A 71 2.48 -5.13 4.69
CA ILE A 71 3.31 -3.96 4.97
C ILE A 71 2.86 -3.26 6.26
N ALA A 72 1.55 -3.10 6.46
CA ALA A 72 1.00 -2.44 7.63
C ALA A 72 1.18 -3.26 8.92
N THR A 73 1.22 -4.59 8.83
CA THR A 73 1.39 -5.49 10.00
C THR A 73 2.84 -5.89 10.26
N ARG A 74 3.80 -5.49 9.41
CA ARG A 74 5.21 -5.79 9.65
C ARG A 74 5.67 -5.10 10.95
N PRO A 75 6.21 -5.84 11.93
CA PRO A 75 6.82 -5.22 13.09
C PRO A 75 7.98 -4.34 12.61
N ILE A 76 8.05 -3.12 13.13
CA ILE A 76 9.22 -2.26 12.99
C ILE A 76 10.35 -3.02 13.70
N ILE A 77 11.17 -3.78 12.98
CA ILE A 77 12.39 -4.33 13.55
C ILE A 77 13.30 -3.12 13.75
N PRO A 78 13.60 -2.70 14.98
CA PRO A 78 14.62 -1.69 15.17
C PRO A 78 15.93 -2.33 14.71
N VAL A 79 16.48 -1.84 13.60
CA VAL A 79 17.87 -2.11 13.28
C VAL A 79 18.68 -1.45 14.39
N SER A 80 19.13 -2.27 15.34
CA SER A 80 20.08 -1.83 16.36
C SER A 80 21.27 -1.19 15.63
N PRO A 81 21.67 0.05 16.00
CA PRO A 81 22.87 0.62 15.45
C PRO A 81 24.04 -0.30 15.82
N THR A 82 24.76 -0.77 14.81
CA THR A 82 26.04 -1.43 15.01
C THR A 82 26.98 -0.40 15.63
N ILE A 83 27.32 -0.61 16.91
CA ILE A 83 28.36 0.15 17.63
C ILE A 83 29.72 -0.22 17.04
#